data_AF-A0A0X1KP31-F1
#
_entry.id   AF-A0A0X1KP31-F1
#
_cell.length_a   1.000
_cell.length_b   1.000
_cell.length_c   1.000
_cell.angle_alpha   90.00
_cell.angle_beta   90.00
_cell.angle_gamma   90.00
#
_symmetry.space_group_name_H-M   'P 1'
#
loop_
_entity.id
_entity.type
_entity.pdbx_description
1 polymer ?
#
loop_
_entity_poly.entity_id
_entity_poly.type
_entity_poly.pdbx_seq_one_letter_code
_entity_poly.pdbx_strand_id
1 'polypeptide(L)' 'MSKQILHYDRLSQKIPYKYAIPIAVAKRAEALKEYAKPYVTPIENNPVSIAFQEIQAGYVRIKNEEILRILLPNVK' A
#
# COMPACT_ATOMS: atom_id res chain seq x y z
N MET A 1 -6.66 -4.14 -22.19
CA MET A 1 -5.96 -3.74 -20.94
C MET A 1 -6.93 -3.88 -19.78
N SER A 2 -6.69 -4.81 -18.85
CA SER A 2 -7.51 -4.97 -17.65
C SER A 2 -7.25 -3.80 -16.70
N LYS A 3 -8.24 -2.92 -16.55
CA LYS A 3 -8.17 -1.77 -15.64
C LYS A 3 -8.07 -2.27 -14.21
N GLN A 4 -6.93 -2.05 -13.55
CA GLN A 4 -6.82 -2.35 -12.13
C GLN A 4 -7.72 -1.41 -11.33
N ILE A 5 -8.59 -2.00 -10.50
CA ILE A 5 -9.44 -1.23 -9.60
C ILE A 5 -8.67 -1.04 -8.30
N LEU A 6 -8.12 0.17 -8.13
CA LEU A 6 -7.52 0.60 -6.88
C LEU A 6 -8.63 1.05 -5.94
N HIS A 7 -8.93 0.25 -4.91
CA HIS A 7 -9.92 0.58 -3.89
C HIS A 7 -9.29 1.45 -2.79
N TYR A 8 -8.79 2.63 -3.18
CA TYR A 8 -8.10 3.54 -2.26
C TYR A 8 -8.99 3.93 -1.08
N ASP A 9 -10.28 4.17 -1.31
CA ASP A 9 -11.24 4.52 -0.25
C ASP A 9 -11.39 3.41 0.80
N ARG A 10 -11.30 2.13 0.38
CA ARG A 10 -11.34 1.00 1.33
C ARG A 10 -10.04 0.88 2.11
N LEU A 11 -8.92 1.17 1.47
CA LEU A 11 -7.62 1.19 2.14
C LEU A 11 -7.53 2.32 3.16
N SER A 12 -8.04 3.52 2.84
CA SER A 12 -8.00 4.67 3.74
C SER A 12 -8.89 4.50 4.98
N GLN A 13 -9.98 3.74 4.88
CA GLN A 13 -10.79 3.34 6.04
C GLN A 13 -10.04 2.41 7.00
N LYS A 14 -9.18 1.53 6.48
CA LYS A 14 -8.39 0.58 7.28
C LYS A 14 -7.09 1.19 7.81
N ILE A 15 -6.48 2.06 7.01
CA ILE A 15 -5.23 2.74 7.28
C ILE A 15 -5.55 4.23 7.35
N PRO A 16 -5.90 4.77 8.54
CA PRO A 16 -6.37 6.14 8.71
C PRO A 16 -5.24 7.19 8.60
N TYR A 17 -4.09 6.80 8.04
CA TYR A 17 -2.90 7.63 7.89
C TYR A 17 -2.77 8.03 6.42
N LYS A 18 -3.26 9.23 6.08
CA LYS A 18 -3.38 9.73 4.70
C LYS A 18 -2.14 9.49 3.83
N TYR A 19 -0.94 9.67 4.39
CA TYR A 19 0.33 9.56 3.66
C TYR A 19 1.02 8.20 3.80
N ALA A 20 0.58 7.34 4.72
CA ALA A 20 1.26 6.07 4.94
C ALA A 20 1.08 5.10 3.77
N ILE A 21 -0.10 5.10 3.14
CA ILE A 21 -0.39 4.29 1.96
C ILE A 21 0.56 4.63 0.80
N PRO A 22 0.62 5.88 0.28
CA PRO A 22 1.51 6.20 -0.85
C PRO A 22 2.99 5.98 -0.52
N ILE A 23 3.42 6.23 0.73
CA ILE A 23 4.81 5.96 1.15
C ILE A 23 5.10 4.46 1.12
N ALA A 24 4.21 3.61 1.63
CA ALA A 24 4.39 2.17 1.63
C ALA A 24 4.38 1.60 0.20
N VAL A 25 3.49 2.09 -0.65
CA VAL A 25 3.44 1.75 -2.08
C VAL A 25 4.77 2.10 -2.75
N ALA A 26 5.27 3.33 -2.56
CA ALA A 26 6.50 3.78 -3.19
C ALA A 26 7.71 2.91 -2.78
N LYS A 27 7.89 2.69 -1.48
CA LYS A 27 8.96 1.82 -0.95
C LYS A 27 8.89 0.41 -1.51
N ARG A 28 7.68 -0.15 -1.62
CA ARG A 28 7.51 -1.49 -2.17
C ARG A 28 7.76 -1.55 -3.68
N ALA A 29 7.29 -0.55 -4.42
CA ALA A 29 7.53 -0.44 -5.86
C ALA A 29 9.02 -0.30 -6.18
N GLU A 30 9.79 0.41 -5.34
CA GLU A 30 11.25 0.50 -5.44
C GLU A 30 11.91 -0.87 -5.24
N ALA A 31 11.54 -1.60 -4.19
CA ALA A 31 12.05 -2.96 -3.99
C ALA A 31 11.74 -3.90 -5.18
N LEU A 32 10.54 -3.79 -5.76
CA LEU A 32 10.16 -4.56 -6.95
C LEU A 32 11.01 -4.20 -8.18
N LYS A 33 11.45 -2.94 -8.31
CA LYS A 33 12.42 -2.54 -9.36
C LYS A 33 13.82 -3.10 -9.07
N GLU A 34 14.21 -3.21 -7.81
CA GLU A 34 15.45 -3.84 -7.35
C GLU A 34 15.37 -5.38 -7.29
N TYR A 35 14.61 -5.97 -8.22
CA TYR A 35 14.48 -7.43 -8.40
C TYR A 35 13.79 -8.20 -7.26
N ALA A 36 13.09 -7.52 -6.34
CA ALA A 36 12.24 -8.23 -5.38
C ALA A 36 11.10 -8.96 -6.11
N LYS A 37 10.73 -10.13 -5.60
CA LYS A 37 9.63 -10.92 -6.15
C LYS A 37 8.27 -10.37 -5.69
N PRO A 38 7.28 -10.26 -6.59
CA PRO A 38 5.90 -10.02 -6.21
C PRO A 38 5.36 -11.15 -5.31
N TYR A 39 4.54 -10.79 -4.33
CA TYR A 39 3.79 -11.73 -3.47
C TYR A 39 2.44 -12.13 -4.07
N VAL A 40 1.96 -11.37 -5.06
CA VAL A 40 0.74 -11.63 -5.81
C VAL A 40 1.08 -11.94 -7.26
N THR A 41 0.21 -12.68 -7.94
CA THR A 41 0.33 -12.82 -9.40
C THR A 41 -0.04 -11.49 -10.05
N PRO A 42 0.91 -10.79 -10.69
CA PRO A 42 0.67 -9.46 -11.20
C PRO A 42 -0.21 -9.51 -12.44
N ILE A 43 -1.30 -8.73 -12.43
CA ILE A 43 -2.16 -8.56 -13.62
C ILE A 43 -1.43 -7.79 -14.73
N GLU A 44 -0.53 -6.88 -14.33
CA GLU A 44 0.28 -6.07 -15.24
C GLU A 44 1.69 -5.87 -14.66
N ASN A 45 2.68 -5.63 -15.54
CA ASN A 45 4.07 -5.45 -15.13
C ASN A 45 4.40 -4.00 -14.73
N ASN A 46 3.56 -3.40 -13.88
CA ASN A 46 3.80 -2.07 -13.30
C ASN A 46 4.09 -2.22 -11.79
N PRO A 47 5.30 -1.89 -11.31
CA PRO A 47 5.67 -2.04 -9.91
C PRO A 47 4.73 -1.33 -8.92
N VAL A 48 4.22 -0.14 -9.28
CA VAL A 48 3.31 0.63 -8.42
C VAL A 48 1.98 -0.10 -8.26
N SER A 49 1.45 -0.59 -9.37
CA SER A 49 0.21 -1.36 -9.41
C SER A 49 0.33 -2.67 -8.61
N ILE A 50 1.44 -3.39 -8.77
CA ILE A 50 1.73 -4.62 -8.01
C ILE A 50 1.79 -4.30 -6.51
N ALA A 51 2.50 -3.24 -6.11
CA ALA A 51 2.58 -2.83 -4.71
C ALA A 51 1.19 -2.51 -4.12
N PHE A 52 0.33 -1.82 -4.86
CA PHE A 52 -1.05 -1.59 -4.43
C PHE A 52 -1.83 -2.90 -4.25
N GLN A 53 -1.69 -3.85 -5.17
CA GLN A 53 -2.35 -5.16 -5.06
C GLN A 53 -1.89 -5.91 -3.81
N GLU A 54 -0.59 -5.93 -3.54
CA GLU A 54 -0.02 -6.58 -2.36
C GLU A 54 -0.50 -5.94 -1.05
N ILE A 55 -0.65 -4.62 -1.01
CA ILE A 55 -1.20 -3.90 0.15
C ILE A 55 -2.69 -4.24 0.33
N GLN A 56 -3.49 -4.22 -0.75
CA GLN A 56 -4.91 -4.60 -0.68
C GLN A 56 -5.11 -6.06 -0.24
N ALA A 57 -4.21 -6.95 -0.65
CA ALA A 57 -4.19 -8.36 -0.25
C ALA A 57 -3.62 -8.60 1.15
N GLY A 58 -3.02 -7.59 1.79
CA GLY A 58 -2.47 -7.69 3.15
C GLY A 58 -1.08 -8.32 3.25
N TYR A 59 -0.39 -8.54 2.13
CA TYR A 59 0.99 -9.06 2.09
C TYR A 59 2.02 -8.00 2.48
N VAL A 60 1.73 -6.73 2.17
CA VAL A 60 2.57 -5.58 2.54
C VAL A 60 1.87 -4.79 3.62
N ARG A 61 2.57 -4.58 4.74
CA ARG A 61 2.07 -3.85 5.90
C ARG A 61 2.88 -2.60 6.16
N ILE A 62 2.24 -1.58 6.72
CA ILE A 62 2.91 -0.37 7.16
C ILE A 62 3.57 -0.68 8.50
N LYS A 63 4.90 -0.57 8.57
CA LYS A 63 5.63 -0.72 9.84
C LYS A 63 5.33 0.48 10.76
N ASN A 64 5.34 0.24 12.06
CA ASN A 64 5.13 1.24 13.11
C ASN A 64 3.72 1.87 13.14
N GLU A 65 2.68 1.11 12.80
CA GLU A 65 1.29 1.54 12.98
C GLU A 65 1.01 2.05 14.40
N GLU A 66 1.65 1.46 15.42
CA GLU A 66 1.52 1.91 16.82
C GLU A 66 1.96 3.37 17.03
N ILE A 67 3.04 3.80 16.39
CA ILE A 67 3.50 5.21 16.45
C ILE A 67 2.53 6.10 15.67
N LEU A 68 2.03 5.61 14.53
CA LEU A 68 1.07 6.36 13.73
C LEU A 68 -0.25 6.59 14.47
N ARG A 69 -0.67 5.69 15.38
CA ARG A 69 -1.85 5.90 16.24
C ARG A 69 -1.76 7.18 17.08
N ILE A 70 -0.55 7.59 17.47
CA ILE A 70 -0.32 8.83 18.23
C ILE A 70 -0.64 10.06 17.38
N LEU A 71 -0.53 9.95 16.05
CA LEU A 71 -0.78 11.03 15.10
C LEU A 71 -2.27 11.21 14.77
N LEU A 72 -3.17 10.37 15.29
CA LEU A 72 -4.60 10.57 15.12
C LEU A 72 -5.05 11.74 15.99
N PRO A 73 -5.48 12.87 15.39
CA PRO A 73 -5.88 14.02 16.17
C PRO A 73 -7.15 13.67 16.95
N ASN A 74 -7.14 13.92 18.25
CA ASN A 74 -8.31 13.79 19.11
C ASN A 74 -9.14 15.08 18.99
N VAL A 75 -9.85 15.24 17.87
CA VAL A 75 -10.73 16.38 17.64
C VAL A 75 -12.07 16.07 18.31
N LYS A 76 -12.40 16.82 19.37
CA LYS A 76 -13.72 16.82 19.99
C LYS A 76 -14.70 17.68 19.19
#